data_AF-A0A964YCM6-F1
#
_entry.id   AF-A0A964YCM6-F1
#
_cell.length_a   1.000
_cell.length_b   1.000
_cell.length_c   1.000
_cell.angle_alpha   90.00
_cell.angle_beta   90.00
_cell.angle_gamma   90.00
#
_symmetry.space_group_name_H-M   'P 1'
#
loop_
_entity.id
_entity.type
_entity.pdbx_description
1 polymer ?
#
loop_
_entity_poly.entity_id
_entity_poly.type
_entity_poly.pdbx_seq_one_letter_code
_entity_poly.pdbx_strand_id
1 'polypeptide(L)'
;MAFNPDFFSSTEDVQINSLLKYLQHQSPETLAMVAGSASAEIKQIIAQNVQGLLGMLPNEHFNVQINTDRDNLAGLLGSAMMTGYFLRQMEHRMELESSLISSISLNNPDEST
;
A
#
# COMPACT_ATOMS: atom_id res chain seq x y z
N MET A 1 4.43 9.25 17.70
CA MET A 1 5.85 9.11 18.10
C MET A 1 6.69 9.59 16.94
N ALA A 2 7.79 10.32 17.18
CA ALA A 2 8.72 10.71 16.12
C ALA A 2 9.66 9.54 15.79
N PHE A 3 10.04 9.39 14.52
CA PHE A 3 11.01 8.39 14.09
C PHE A 3 12.42 8.97 14.24
N ASN A 4 13.29 8.30 15.00
CA ASN A 4 14.65 8.77 15.24
C ASN A 4 15.65 8.08 14.28
N PRO A 5 16.35 8.82 13.40
CA PRO A 5 17.13 8.22 12.31
C PRO A 5 18.41 7.52 12.77
N ASP A 6 18.92 7.83 13.97
CA ASP A 6 20.20 7.31 14.49
C ASP A 6 20.23 5.77 14.71
N PHE A 7 19.10 5.09 14.55
CA PHE A 7 18.98 3.63 14.64
C PHE A 7 19.84 2.89 13.59
N PHE A 8 20.21 3.56 12.49
CA PHE A 8 21.04 3.00 11.42
C PHE A 8 22.53 3.37 11.51
N SER A 9 22.93 4.24 12.45
CA SER A 9 24.32 4.67 12.62
C SER A 9 25.17 3.78 13.55
N SER A 10 24.58 2.76 14.17
CA SER A 10 25.32 1.76 14.95
C SER A 10 26.12 0.83 14.04
N THR A 11 27.41 1.09 13.84
CA THR A 11 28.30 0.38 12.90
C THR A 11 28.75 -1.01 13.39
N GLU A 12 27.94 -1.69 14.20
CA GLU A 12 28.30 -2.95 14.89
C GLU A 12 27.19 -4.01 14.79
N ASP A 13 26.81 -4.39 13.56
CA ASP A 13 26.72 -5.82 13.19
C ASP A 13 26.43 -6.00 11.68
N VAL A 14 27.30 -6.71 10.95
CA VAL A 14 27.07 -7.04 9.52
C VAL A 14 26.26 -8.35 9.39
N GLN A 15 25.19 -8.44 10.16
CA GLN A 15 24.13 -9.43 9.97
C GLN A 15 23.24 -8.96 8.81
N ILE A 16 23.70 -9.20 7.57
CA ILE A 16 23.01 -8.78 6.34
C ILE A 16 21.57 -9.28 6.38
N ASN A 17 20.64 -8.35 6.59
CA ASN A 17 19.27 -8.63 7.02
C ASN A 17 18.61 -9.72 6.17
N SER A 18 18.28 -10.86 6.79
CA SER A 18 17.73 -12.04 6.12
C SER A 18 16.35 -11.77 5.52
N LEU A 19 15.54 -10.91 6.13
CA LEU A 19 14.28 -10.44 5.53
C LEU A 19 14.57 -9.56 4.32
N LEU A 20 15.60 -8.71 4.35
CA LEU A 20 16.00 -7.94 3.16
C LEU A 20 16.47 -8.86 2.03
N LYS A 21 17.16 -9.97 2.32
CA LYS A 21 17.53 -11.00 1.31
C LYS A 21 16.37 -11.85 0.80
N TYR A 22 15.35 -12.11 1.63
CA TYR A 22 14.02 -12.60 1.23
C TYR A 22 13.12 -11.47 0.68
N LEU A 23 13.70 -10.26 0.59
CA LEU A 23 13.25 -9.15 -0.21
C LEU A 23 14.27 -8.88 -1.37
N GLN A 24 15.03 -9.87 -1.92
CA GLN A 24 15.84 -9.74 -3.17
C GLN A 24 15.66 -10.72 -4.40
N HIS A 25 14.94 -11.86 -4.33
CA HIS A 25 14.88 -12.97 -5.31
C HIS A 25 13.52 -13.53 -5.90
N GLN A 26 12.30 -13.16 -5.45
CA GLN A 26 10.97 -13.82 -5.67
C GLN A 26 10.47 -13.67 -7.14
N SER A 27 9.32 -13.06 -7.44
CA SER A 27 8.79 -12.88 -8.80
C SER A 27 8.06 -11.55 -8.97
N PRO A 28 8.14 -10.91 -10.16
CA PRO A 28 7.36 -9.71 -10.51
C PRO A 28 5.83 -9.93 -10.62
N GLU A 29 5.34 -11.07 -10.16
CA GLU A 29 3.92 -11.44 -10.12
C GLU A 29 3.47 -11.69 -8.67
N THR A 30 4.37 -12.21 -7.82
CA THR A 30 4.29 -11.99 -6.38
C THR A 30 4.52 -10.50 -6.06
N LEU A 31 5.26 -9.73 -6.88
CA LEU A 31 4.97 -8.31 -7.19
C LEU A 31 4.25 -7.94 -8.47
N ALA A 32 3.10 -8.56 -8.67
CA ALA A 32 1.92 -7.87 -9.19
C ALA A 32 0.93 -7.54 -8.05
N MET A 33 1.42 -7.47 -6.80
CA MET A 33 0.64 -7.86 -5.62
C MET A 33 0.56 -6.99 -4.31
N VAL A 34 1.17 -5.76 -3.97
CA VAL A 34 1.07 -4.59 -2.89
C VAL A 34 0.60 -3.30 -3.52
N ALA A 35 1.42 -2.60 -4.31
CA ALA A 35 1.07 -1.27 -4.79
C ALA A 35 -0.30 -1.20 -5.51
N GLY A 36 -0.59 -1.98 -6.57
CA GLY A 36 -1.85 -1.92 -7.33
C GLY A 36 -3.17 -2.13 -6.56
N SER A 37 -3.13 -2.56 -5.30
CA SER A 37 -4.34 -2.74 -4.50
C SER A 37 -4.17 -2.33 -3.03
N ALA A 38 -2.97 -2.00 -2.56
CA ALA A 38 -2.74 -1.25 -1.32
C ALA A 38 -3.81 -0.15 -1.14
N SER A 39 -4.19 0.11 0.11
CA SER A 39 -5.09 1.20 0.52
C SER A 39 -4.92 2.44 -0.37
N ALA A 40 -5.93 3.21 -0.77
CA ALA A 40 -5.66 4.52 -1.39
C ALA A 40 -4.85 5.39 -0.40
N GLU A 41 -5.22 5.25 0.87
CA GLU A 41 -4.59 5.79 2.07
C GLU A 41 -3.19 5.19 2.28
N ILE A 42 -3.02 3.87 2.14
CA ILE A 42 -1.74 3.18 2.34
C ILE A 42 -0.75 3.50 1.20
N LYS A 43 -1.19 3.59 -0.04
CA LYS A 43 -0.42 4.11 -1.19
C LYS A 43 0.08 5.52 -0.90
N GLN A 44 -0.79 6.38 -0.38
CA GLN A 44 -0.45 7.77 -0.04
C GLN A 44 0.55 7.86 1.12
N ILE A 45 0.38 7.07 2.18
CA ILE A 45 1.33 6.99 3.31
C ILE A 45 2.69 6.43 2.86
N ILE A 46 2.71 5.38 2.03
CA ILE A 46 3.95 4.82 1.47
C ILE A 46 4.63 5.84 0.57
N ALA A 47 3.91 6.52 -0.32
CA ALA A 47 4.47 7.56 -1.18
C ALA A 47 5.09 8.72 -0.38
N GLN A 48 4.42 9.16 0.70
CA GLN A 48 4.92 10.23 1.56
C GLN A 48 6.17 9.82 2.37
N ASN A 49 6.23 8.56 2.83
CA ASN A 49 7.42 8.00 3.47
C ASN A 49 8.59 7.84 2.47
N VAL A 50 8.32 7.42 1.23
CA VAL A 50 9.34 7.32 0.16
C VAL A 50 9.87 8.70 -0.23
N GLN A 51 9.02 9.74 -0.31
CA GLN A 51 9.45 11.13 -0.48
C GLN A 51 10.34 11.61 0.68
N GLY A 52 10.05 11.19 1.92
CA GLY A 52 10.92 11.45 3.07
C GLY A 52 12.27 10.77 3.00
N LEU A 53 12.33 9.51 2.53
CA LEU A 53 13.56 8.71 2.43
C LEU A 53 14.47 9.12 1.26
N LEU A 54 13.90 9.56 0.13
CA LEU A 54 14.69 10.02 -1.02
C LEU A 54 15.21 11.46 -0.86
N GLY A 55 14.62 12.24 0.04
CA GLY A 55 14.75 13.69 0.06
C GLY A 55 13.97 14.36 -1.08
N MET A 56 13.60 15.63 -0.91
CA MET A 56 12.84 16.37 -1.93
C MET A 56 13.75 16.80 -3.10
N LEU A 57 13.89 15.92 -4.09
CA LEU A 57 14.42 16.24 -5.41
C LEU A 57 13.26 16.35 -6.43
N PRO A 58 13.08 17.51 -7.11
CA PRO A 58 11.95 17.71 -8.01
C PRO A 58 12.15 16.96 -9.34
N ASN A 59 11.17 16.13 -9.71
CA ASN A 59 11.18 15.31 -10.93
C ASN A 59 11.29 16.12 -12.25
N GLU A 60 11.01 17.43 -12.22
CA GLU A 60 11.16 18.32 -13.38
C GLU A 60 12.64 18.58 -13.75
N HIS A 61 13.60 18.22 -12.89
CA HIS A 61 15.03 18.50 -13.07
C HIS A 61 15.93 17.26 -12.97
N PHE A 62 15.38 16.08 -12.67
CA PHE A 62 16.15 14.85 -12.44
C PHE A 62 15.49 13.62 -13.09
N ASN A 63 16.29 12.81 -13.78
CA ASN A 63 15.85 11.51 -14.30
C ASN A 63 15.93 10.46 -13.18
N VAL A 64 14.78 10.07 -12.61
CA VAL A 64 14.71 9.10 -11.51
C VAL A 64 14.66 7.68 -12.06
N GLN A 65 15.74 6.92 -11.84
CA GLN A 65 15.81 5.50 -12.22
C GLN A 65 15.76 4.60 -10.97
N ILE A 66 14.67 3.84 -10.82
CA ILE A 66 14.53 2.84 -9.76
C ILE A 66 15.12 1.52 -10.26
N ASN A 67 16.30 1.17 -9.75
CA ASN A 67 16.85 -0.18 -9.90
C ASN A 67 16.43 -1.00 -8.68
N THR A 68 15.76 -2.12 -8.92
CA THR A 68 15.32 -3.07 -7.90
C THR A 68 15.55 -4.50 -8.40
N ASP A 69 15.64 -5.43 -7.46
CA ASP A 69 16.01 -6.83 -7.66
C ASP A 69 14.75 -7.71 -7.94
N ARG A 70 14.62 -8.95 -7.47
CA ARG A 70 13.46 -9.83 -7.76
C ARG A 70 12.55 -10.22 -6.57
N ASP A 71 12.91 -10.02 -5.30
CA ASP A 71 11.92 -10.01 -4.17
C ASP A 71 11.64 -8.56 -3.69
N ASN A 72 12.46 -7.52 -3.96
CA ASN A 72 12.04 -6.12 -4.03
C ASN A 72 11.43 -5.78 -5.41
N LEU A 73 11.54 -6.71 -6.36
CA LEU A 73 10.48 -6.98 -7.34
C LEU A 73 9.65 -8.24 -6.96
N ALA A 74 9.31 -8.41 -5.67
CA ALA A 74 8.10 -9.11 -5.18
C ALA A 74 7.39 -8.63 -3.87
N GLY A 75 7.95 -7.72 -3.05
CA GLY A 75 7.38 -7.28 -1.77
C GLY A 75 6.85 -5.83 -1.70
N LEU A 76 7.39 -4.87 -2.48
CA LEU A 76 6.87 -3.47 -2.64
C LEU A 76 5.48 -3.43 -3.28
N LEU A 77 5.19 -4.55 -3.90
CA LEU A 77 4.02 -4.86 -4.61
C LEU A 77 3.75 -6.35 -4.22
N GLY A 78 3.78 -6.76 -2.92
CA GLY A 78 3.24 -8.05 -2.37
C GLY A 78 1.82 -8.15 -1.67
N SER A 79 1.04 -7.07 -1.45
CA SER A 79 -0.43 -7.02 -1.11
C SER A 79 -1.48 -5.99 -1.82
N ALA A 80 -1.85 -5.52 -3.08
CA ALA A 80 -1.94 -5.62 -4.62
C ALA A 80 -2.72 -6.67 -5.37
N MET A 81 -2.84 -7.85 -4.84
CA MET A 81 -4.14 -8.48 -4.98
C MET A 81 -4.80 -8.31 -3.61
N MET A 82 -4.05 -8.50 -2.50
CA MET A 82 -4.50 -8.41 -1.10
C MET A 82 -5.26 -7.12 -0.63
N THR A 83 -4.68 -5.93 -0.42
CA THR A 83 -5.37 -4.78 0.24
C THR A 83 -6.43 -4.08 -0.64
N GLY A 84 -6.71 -4.60 -1.84
CA GLY A 84 -7.54 -3.93 -2.85
C GLY A 84 -8.43 -4.87 -3.65
N TYR A 85 -8.17 -6.17 -3.54
CA TYR A 85 -9.19 -7.08 -3.06
C TYR A 85 -9.88 -6.54 -1.80
N PHE A 86 -9.17 -6.03 -0.78
CA PHE A 86 -9.82 -5.33 0.37
C PHE A 86 -10.54 -4.03 -0.02
N LEU A 87 -9.97 -3.11 -0.82
CA LEU A 87 -10.73 -1.99 -1.42
C LEU A 87 -11.99 -2.48 -2.15
N ARG A 88 -11.89 -3.50 -3.01
CA ARG A 88 -13.04 -4.10 -3.72
C ARG A 88 -14.03 -4.76 -2.77
N GLN A 89 -13.57 -5.30 -1.66
CA GLN A 89 -14.38 -5.87 -0.58
C GLN A 89 -15.11 -4.77 0.22
N MET A 90 -14.51 -3.58 0.37
CA MET A 90 -15.15 -2.40 0.96
C MET A 90 -16.15 -1.75 -0.01
N GLU A 91 -15.81 -1.68 -1.30
CA GLU A 91 -16.71 -1.22 -2.37
C GLU A 91 -17.97 -2.09 -2.44
N HIS A 92 -17.83 -3.41 -2.56
CA HIS A 92 -18.96 -4.34 -2.54
C HIS A 92 -19.75 -4.31 -1.21
N ARG A 93 -19.07 -4.07 -0.08
CA ARG A 93 -19.76 -3.87 1.21
C ARG A 93 -20.62 -2.60 1.18
N MET A 94 -20.10 -1.49 0.67
CA MET A 94 -20.82 -0.22 0.54
C MET A 94 -22.01 -0.34 -0.42
N GLU A 95 -21.86 -1.03 -1.56
CA GLU A 95 -22.94 -1.32 -2.50
C GLU A 95 -24.08 -2.11 -1.82
N LEU A 96 -23.74 -3.13 -1.04
CA LEU A 96 -24.71 -3.95 -0.30
C LEU A 96 -25.39 -3.18 0.83
N GLU A 97 -24.64 -2.41 1.63
CA GLU A 97 -25.19 -1.56 2.69
C GLU A 97 -26.13 -0.49 2.12
N SER A 98 -25.76 0.16 1.01
CA SER A 98 -26.62 1.11 0.30
C SER A 98 -27.90 0.45 -0.26
N SER A 99 -27.77 -0.74 -0.85
CA SER A 99 -28.91 -1.50 -1.40
C SER A 99 -29.89 -1.94 -0.30
N LEU A 100 -29.38 -2.36 0.86
CA LEU A 100 -30.20 -2.73 2.03
C LEU A 100 -30.90 -1.50 2.63
N ILE A 101 -30.20 -0.37 2.78
CA ILE A 101 -30.82 0.88 3.26
C ILE A 101 -31.94 1.31 2.30
N SER A 102 -31.69 1.27 0.98
CA SER A 102 -32.72 1.58 -0.02
C SER A 102 -33.92 0.65 0.05
N SER A 103 -33.73 -0.66 0.24
CA SER A 103 -34.86 -1.61 0.34
C SER A 103 -35.65 -1.44 1.64
N ILE A 104 -35.00 -1.08 2.75
CA ILE A 104 -35.66 -0.75 4.02
C ILE A 104 -36.49 0.54 3.88
N SER A 105 -35.94 1.59 3.25
CA SER A 105 -36.69 2.83 2.97
C SER A 105 -37.89 2.60 2.04
N LEU A 106 -37.79 1.68 1.09
CA LEU A 106 -38.91 1.30 0.20
C LEU A 106 -39.99 0.44 0.89
N ASN A 107 -39.68 -0.18 2.03
CA ASN A 107 -40.63 -1.01 2.80
C ASN A 107 -41.41 -0.22 3.87
N ASN A 108 -41.23 1.10 3.93
CA ASN A 108 -42.08 2.02 4.71
C ASN A 108 -42.91 2.89 3.75
N PRO A 109 -43.99 2.36 3.13
CA PRO A 109 -44.98 3.20 2.48
C PRO A 109 -45.75 4.00 3.53
N ASP A 110 -45.62 5.32 3.45
CA ASP A 110 -46.48 6.35 4.07
C ASP A 110 -46.71 6.27 5.60
N GLU A 111 -45.79 6.87 6.37
CA GLU A 111 -46.22 7.67 7.54
C GLU A 111 -46.28 9.14 7.11
N SER A 112 -47.37 9.53 6.44
CA SER A 112 -47.61 10.92 6.00
C SER A 112 -49.10 11.21 5.78
N THR A 113 -49.68 11.92 6.75
CA THR A 113 -51.05 12.50 6.81
C THR A 113 -52.26 11.57 6.72
#